data_AF-A0A644WPY3-F1
#
_entry.id   AF-A0A644WPY3-F1
#
_cell.length_a   1.000
_cell.length_b   1.000
_cell.length_c   1.000
_cell.angle_alpha   90.00
_cell.angle_beta   90.00
_cell.angle_gamma   90.00
#
_symmetry.space_group_name_H-M   'P 1'
#
loop_
_entity.id
_entity.type
_entity.pdbx_description
1 polymer ?
#
loop_
_entity_poly.entity_id
_entity_poly.type
_entity_poly.pdbx_seq_one_letter_code
_entity_poly.pdbx_strand_id
1 'polypeptide(L)'
;MAKNRYLPYGYKVENGATAVHDEEAEIIRRIYRQYADGLSYKSIARELTAEDTRYMPDKPEWNKNMVARILQNQQYLGSGRYPAIIDVALRSSAEQVRKPYTHTEPREVKSLKPLMVCAVCGHPVRRRLKVNGSERWFCESDPNHIALSVTDSILLESIAALQTALAEYPQTADTDYQRGKQVSIETIRLQNEIDQMLQFEESDEDSIKTKIMELAAKQYALIDGANENQLEGKETPTGTSLNMTLLTQAVSAIRIGQTKAMALILKDGTIIEERSVQA
;
A
#
# COMPACT_ATOMS: atom_id res chain seq x y z
N MET A 1 1.25 7.07 -43.54
CA MET A 1 1.42 8.00 -42.39
C MET A 1 0.03 8.37 -41.87
N ALA A 2 -0.21 8.35 -40.56
CA ALA A 2 -1.53 8.68 -40.03
C ALA A 2 -1.83 10.17 -40.23
N LYS A 3 -2.93 10.47 -40.94
CA LYS A 3 -3.38 11.85 -41.20
C LYS A 3 -3.82 12.49 -39.89
N ASN A 4 -3.28 13.68 -39.58
CA ASN A 4 -3.74 14.47 -38.43
C ASN A 4 -5.03 15.21 -38.79
N ARG A 5 -5.94 15.37 -37.83
CA ARG A 5 -7.17 16.16 -38.01
C ARG A 5 -6.79 17.65 -38.01
N TYR A 6 -7.26 18.40 -38.99
CA TYR A 6 -7.03 19.86 -39.07
C TYR A 6 -8.00 20.66 -38.20
N LEU A 7 -9.16 20.08 -37.91
CA LEU A 7 -10.19 20.65 -37.05
C LEU A 7 -10.30 19.79 -35.78
N PRO A 8 -10.44 20.37 -34.59
CA PRO A 8 -10.67 19.59 -33.38
C PRO A 8 -11.93 18.73 -33.52
N TYR A 9 -11.90 17.55 -32.91
CA TYR A 9 -13.07 16.67 -32.80
C TYR A 9 -14.22 17.44 -32.12
N GLY A 10 -15.47 17.26 -32.55
CA GLY A 10 -16.63 18.00 -32.06
C GLY A 10 -17.04 19.20 -32.91
N TYR A 11 -16.25 19.57 -33.91
CA TYR A 11 -16.53 20.70 -34.78
C TYR A 11 -16.55 20.28 -36.26
N LYS A 12 -17.34 21.04 -37.04
CA LYS A 12 -17.41 21.00 -38.50
C LYS A 12 -17.28 22.41 -39.06
N VAL A 13 -16.98 22.54 -40.35
CA VAL A 13 -17.01 23.83 -41.05
C VAL A 13 -18.31 23.91 -41.83
N GLU A 14 -19.11 24.94 -41.54
CA GLU A 14 -20.34 25.26 -42.25
C GLU A 14 -20.30 26.74 -42.66
N ASN A 15 -20.53 27.03 -43.94
CA ASN A 15 -20.54 28.39 -44.49
C ASN A 15 -19.27 29.22 -44.16
N GLY A 16 -18.11 28.57 -44.12
CA GLY A 16 -16.84 29.22 -43.81
C GLY A 16 -16.60 29.51 -42.33
N ALA A 17 -17.56 29.20 -41.45
CA ALA A 17 -17.45 29.31 -40.00
C ALA A 17 -17.37 27.92 -39.34
N THR A 18 -16.79 27.86 -38.16
CA THR A 18 -16.71 26.65 -37.34
C THR A 18 -17.99 26.48 -36.54
N ALA A 19 -18.73 25.42 -36.84
CA ALA A 19 -19.98 25.02 -36.18
C ALA A 19 -19.78 23.76 -35.35
N VAL A 20 -20.67 23.52 -34.38
CA VAL A 20 -20.65 22.30 -33.55
C VAL A 20 -21.13 21.12 -34.39
N HIS A 21 -20.46 19.98 -34.28
CA HIS A 21 -20.93 18.71 -34.81
C HIS A 21 -21.60 17.93 -33.68
N ASP A 22 -22.94 17.88 -33.67
CA ASP A 22 -23.71 17.41 -32.52
C ASP A 22 -23.34 16.00 -32.03
N GLU A 23 -23.15 15.04 -32.93
CA GLU A 23 -22.77 13.66 -32.56
C GLU A 23 -21.41 13.61 -31.87
N GLU A 24 -20.37 14.17 -32.50
CA GLU A 24 -19.02 14.26 -31.90
C GLU A 24 -19.00 15.10 -30.61
N ALA A 25 -19.85 16.14 -30.54
CA ALA A 25 -19.99 17.00 -29.36
C ALA A 25 -20.56 16.24 -28.15
N GLU A 26 -21.54 15.35 -28.37
CA GLU A 26 -22.07 14.52 -27.28
C GLU A 26 -21.02 13.53 -26.76
N ILE A 27 -20.18 12.98 -27.64
CA ILE A 27 -19.04 12.14 -27.22
C ILE A 27 -18.07 12.94 -26.33
N ILE A 28 -17.81 14.21 -26.65
CA ILE A 28 -16.96 15.08 -25.80
C ILE A 28 -17.62 15.29 -24.43
N ARG A 29 -18.91 15.64 -24.38
CA ARG A 29 -19.63 15.81 -23.11
C ARG A 29 -19.59 14.53 -22.28
N ARG A 30 -19.80 13.38 -22.91
CA ARG A 30 -19.70 12.08 -22.26
C ARG A 30 -18.30 11.80 -21.71
N ILE A 31 -17.24 12.08 -22.46
CA ILE A 31 -15.85 11.93 -21.98
C ILE A 31 -15.63 12.78 -20.72
N TYR A 32 -16.10 14.03 -20.72
CA TYR A 32 -16.00 14.91 -19.56
C TYR A 32 -16.78 14.38 -18.35
N ARG A 33 -18.03 13.89 -18.55
CA ARG A 33 -18.84 13.28 -17.48
C ARG A 33 -18.17 12.05 -16.90
N GLN A 34 -17.81 11.07 -17.74
CA GLN A 34 -17.13 9.85 -17.29
C GLN A 34 -15.83 10.14 -16.55
N TYR A 35 -15.07 11.14 -17.00
CA TYR A 35 -13.86 11.53 -16.31
C TYR A 35 -14.15 12.20 -14.95
N ALA A 36 -15.17 13.05 -14.88
CA ALA A 36 -15.64 13.64 -13.61
C ALA A 36 -16.21 12.57 -12.66
N ASP A 37 -16.70 11.45 -13.17
CA ASP A 37 -17.14 10.29 -12.38
C ASP A 37 -15.95 9.42 -11.91
N GLY A 38 -14.70 9.79 -12.25
CA GLY A 38 -13.49 9.11 -11.79
C GLY A 38 -12.95 8.01 -12.71
N LEU A 39 -13.52 7.84 -13.92
CA LEU A 39 -13.01 6.84 -14.86
C LEU A 39 -11.63 7.24 -15.39
N SER A 40 -10.75 6.25 -15.54
CA SER A 40 -9.42 6.46 -16.11
C SER A 40 -9.49 6.72 -17.63
N TYR A 41 -8.52 7.46 -18.19
CA TYR A 41 -8.42 7.67 -19.64
C TYR A 41 -8.39 6.35 -20.44
N LYS A 42 -7.83 5.29 -19.87
CA LYS A 42 -7.78 3.97 -20.51
C LYS A 42 -9.15 3.30 -20.51
N SER A 43 -9.90 3.42 -19.41
CA SER A 43 -11.27 2.89 -19.30
C SER A 43 -12.18 3.57 -20.31
N ILE A 44 -12.18 4.90 -20.35
CA ILE A 44 -12.95 5.71 -21.30
C ILE A 44 -12.60 5.35 -22.75
N ALA A 45 -11.31 5.27 -23.09
CA ALA A 45 -10.89 4.90 -24.44
C ALA A 45 -11.35 3.48 -24.83
N ARG A 46 -11.32 2.53 -23.91
CA ARG A 46 -11.79 1.16 -24.15
C ARG A 46 -13.29 1.11 -24.42
N GLU A 47 -14.09 1.83 -23.64
CA GLU A 47 -15.55 1.93 -23.85
C GLU A 47 -15.88 2.53 -25.21
N LEU A 48 -15.28 3.67 -25.54
CA LEU A 48 -15.50 4.33 -26.84
C LEU A 48 -15.09 3.44 -28.03
N THR A 49 -14.04 2.64 -27.88
CA THR A 49 -13.61 1.67 -28.90
C THR A 49 -14.58 0.51 -29.01
N ALA A 50 -15.10 0.00 -27.88
CA ALA A 50 -16.05 -1.12 -27.87
C ALA A 50 -17.39 -0.75 -28.52
N GLU A 51 -17.75 0.53 -28.51
CA GLU A 51 -18.97 1.06 -29.11
C GLU A 51 -18.81 1.51 -30.57
N ASP A 52 -17.68 1.19 -31.21
CA ASP A 52 -17.30 1.64 -32.57
C ASP A 52 -17.43 3.18 -32.76
N THR A 53 -17.18 3.96 -31.70
CA THR A 53 -17.15 5.42 -31.82
C THR A 53 -15.88 5.81 -32.58
N ARG A 54 -16.01 6.40 -33.76
CA ARG A 54 -14.84 6.69 -34.61
C ARG A 54 -14.30 8.09 -34.40
N TYR A 55 -13.02 8.19 -34.05
CA TYR A 55 -12.34 9.50 -33.94
C TYR A 55 -11.93 10.08 -35.30
N MET A 56 -11.55 9.19 -36.23
CA MET A 56 -11.30 9.50 -37.63
C MET A 56 -11.92 8.40 -38.49
N PRO A 57 -12.28 8.69 -39.75
CA PRO A 57 -12.79 7.66 -40.67
C PRO A 57 -11.86 6.44 -40.77
N ASP A 58 -10.54 6.67 -40.76
CA ASP A 58 -9.52 5.63 -40.94
C ASP A 58 -9.00 5.02 -39.62
N LYS A 59 -9.46 5.51 -38.46
CA LYS A 59 -9.01 5.04 -37.14
C LYS A 59 -10.21 4.74 -36.24
N PRO A 60 -10.62 3.46 -36.15
CA PRO A 60 -11.75 3.07 -35.31
C PRO A 60 -11.40 3.08 -33.82
N GLU A 61 -10.13 2.94 -33.45
CA GLU A 61 -9.73 2.76 -32.05
C GLU A 61 -9.43 4.07 -31.31
N TRP A 62 -9.96 4.19 -30.10
CA TRP A 62 -9.58 5.20 -29.14
C TRP A 62 -8.42 4.73 -28.27
N ASN A 63 -7.47 5.64 -28.02
CA ASN A 63 -6.41 5.43 -27.04
C ASN A 63 -6.44 6.49 -25.93
N LYS A 64 -5.76 6.21 -24.82
CA LYS A 64 -5.68 7.12 -23.66
C LYS A 64 -5.19 8.53 -24.01
N ASN A 65 -4.33 8.68 -25.02
CA ASN A 65 -3.78 9.97 -25.40
C ASN A 65 -4.81 10.82 -26.16
N MET A 66 -5.72 10.18 -26.90
CA MET A 66 -6.83 10.87 -27.57
C MET A 66 -7.82 11.43 -26.54
N VAL A 67 -8.20 10.62 -25.55
CA VAL A 67 -9.03 11.08 -24.42
C VAL A 67 -8.36 12.23 -23.67
N ALA A 68 -7.05 12.12 -23.37
CA ALA A 68 -6.30 13.18 -22.74
C ALA A 68 -6.29 14.49 -23.55
N ARG A 69 -6.15 14.41 -24.88
CA ARG A 69 -6.24 15.59 -25.76
C ARG A 69 -7.61 16.25 -25.73
N ILE A 70 -8.69 15.46 -25.67
CA ILE A 70 -10.05 15.99 -25.55
C ILE A 70 -10.17 16.81 -24.25
N LEU A 71 -9.80 16.23 -23.12
CA LEU A 71 -9.93 16.86 -21.80
C LEU A 71 -9.01 18.09 -21.62
N GLN A 72 -7.89 18.14 -22.33
CA GLN A 72 -6.93 19.26 -22.27
C GLN A 72 -7.25 20.40 -23.22
N ASN A 73 -8.11 20.19 -24.22
CA ASN A 73 -8.38 21.21 -25.23
C ASN A 73 -9.29 22.32 -24.66
N GLN A 74 -8.74 23.52 -24.54
CA GLN A 74 -9.48 24.69 -24.06
C GLN A 74 -10.53 25.19 -25.03
N GLN A 75 -10.44 24.86 -26.32
CA GLN A 75 -11.37 25.35 -27.35
C GLN A 75 -12.82 24.91 -27.09
N TYR A 76 -13.02 23.81 -26.37
CA TYR A 76 -14.35 23.30 -26.01
C TYR A 76 -15.14 24.17 -25.03
N LEU A 77 -14.49 25.09 -24.33
CA LEU A 77 -15.15 26.09 -23.49
C LEU A 77 -15.76 27.25 -24.28
N GLY A 78 -15.51 27.29 -25.58
CA GLY A 78 -15.81 28.44 -26.40
C GLY A 78 -14.62 29.39 -26.47
N SER A 79 -14.29 29.79 -27.69
CA SER A 79 -13.36 30.89 -27.98
C SER A 79 -13.91 31.63 -29.20
N GLY A 80 -13.45 32.84 -29.52
CA GLY A 80 -14.06 33.64 -30.59
C GLY A 80 -14.27 32.91 -31.93
N ARG A 81 -13.43 31.91 -32.24
CA ARG A 81 -13.58 31.04 -33.42
C ARG A 81 -14.41 29.77 -33.17
N TYR A 82 -14.41 29.21 -31.96
CA TYR A 82 -15.03 27.91 -31.68
C TYR A 82 -16.23 28.08 -30.75
N PRO A 83 -17.45 27.67 -31.15
CA PRO A 83 -18.59 27.64 -30.25
C PRO A 83 -18.33 26.76 -29.02
N ALA A 84 -18.91 27.08 -27.88
CA ALA A 84 -18.76 26.28 -26.67
C ALA A 84 -19.49 24.92 -26.81
N ILE A 85 -18.81 23.83 -26.43
CA ILE A 85 -19.38 22.47 -26.34
C ILE A 85 -19.57 22.07 -24.88
N ILE A 86 -18.68 22.55 -24.00
CA ILE A 86 -18.58 22.17 -22.58
C ILE A 86 -18.82 23.38 -21.69
N ASP A 87 -19.68 23.20 -20.70
CA ASP A 87 -19.95 24.21 -19.67
C ASP A 87 -18.80 24.31 -18.66
N VAL A 88 -18.63 25.51 -18.10
CA VAL A 88 -17.63 25.79 -17.07
C VAL A 88 -17.79 24.86 -15.86
N ALA A 89 -19.03 24.56 -15.46
CA ALA A 89 -19.30 23.67 -14.34
C ALA A 89 -18.76 22.25 -14.58
N LEU A 90 -19.05 21.66 -15.74
CA LEU A 90 -18.61 20.31 -16.09
C LEU A 90 -17.07 20.24 -16.20
N ARG A 91 -16.43 21.29 -16.71
CA ARG A 91 -14.97 21.38 -16.72
C ARG A 91 -14.40 21.44 -15.31
N SER A 92 -14.96 22.27 -14.43
CA SER A 92 -14.50 22.38 -13.04
C SER A 92 -14.59 21.03 -12.32
N SER A 93 -15.69 20.28 -12.51
CA SER A 93 -15.83 18.92 -11.96
C SER A 93 -14.75 17.97 -12.49
N ALA A 94 -14.48 17.99 -13.79
CA ALA A 94 -13.40 17.21 -14.39
C ALA A 94 -12.00 17.62 -13.88
N GLU A 95 -11.76 18.92 -13.64
CA GLU A 95 -10.50 19.44 -13.12
C GLU A 95 -10.28 19.07 -11.64
N GLN A 96 -11.34 18.99 -10.83
CA GLN A 96 -11.25 18.54 -9.43
C GLN A 96 -10.80 17.08 -9.33
N VAL A 97 -11.25 16.22 -10.24
CA VAL A 97 -10.84 14.81 -10.30
C VAL A 97 -9.46 14.65 -10.91
N ARG A 98 -8.99 15.64 -11.67
CA ARG A 98 -7.66 15.64 -12.27
C ARG A 98 -6.58 15.72 -11.19
N LYS A 99 -6.17 14.55 -10.70
CA LYS A 99 -4.99 14.42 -9.85
C LYS A 99 -3.80 15.01 -10.61
N PRO A 100 -3.11 16.03 -10.06
CA PRO A 100 -1.89 16.50 -10.68
C PRO A 100 -0.91 15.33 -10.76
N TYR A 101 -0.10 15.28 -11.83
CA TYR A 101 1.02 14.36 -11.91
C TYR A 101 2.05 14.78 -10.86
N THR A 102 1.84 14.38 -9.61
CA THR A 102 2.74 14.60 -8.50
C THR A 102 3.39 13.27 -8.17
N HIS A 103 4.72 13.26 -8.13
CA HIS A 103 5.49 12.13 -7.62
C HIS A 103 5.33 11.94 -6.10
N THR A 104 4.43 12.69 -5.45
CA THR A 104 4.18 12.67 -4.01
C THR A 104 3.57 11.33 -3.60
N GLU A 105 4.36 10.54 -2.88
CA GLU A 105 3.95 9.27 -2.31
C GLU A 105 3.05 9.50 -1.08
N PRO A 106 1.92 8.79 -0.93
CA PRO A 106 1.10 8.85 0.28
C PRO A 106 1.93 8.59 1.54
N ARG A 107 1.55 9.20 2.68
CA ARG A 107 2.32 9.11 3.92
C ARG A 107 2.42 7.67 4.43
N GLU A 108 1.34 6.91 4.28
CA GLU A 108 1.21 5.51 4.67
C GLU A 108 2.18 4.65 3.86
N VAL A 109 2.17 4.83 2.53
CA VAL A 109 3.06 4.12 1.61
C VAL A 109 4.52 4.46 1.90
N LYS A 110 4.83 5.75 2.13
CA LYS A 110 6.19 6.20 2.45
C LYS A 110 6.75 5.52 3.70
N SER A 111 5.91 5.35 4.72
CA SER A 111 6.29 4.74 6.00
C SER A 111 6.37 3.21 5.95
N LEU A 112 5.52 2.54 5.16
CA LEU A 112 5.49 1.06 5.08
C LEU A 112 6.47 0.50 4.05
N LYS A 113 6.80 1.26 3.00
CA LYS A 113 7.68 0.84 1.90
C LYS A 113 9.03 0.24 2.35
N PRO A 114 9.72 0.74 3.39
CA PRO A 114 10.95 0.12 3.88
C PRO A 114 10.76 -1.30 4.44
N LEU A 115 9.55 -1.64 4.89
CA LEU A 115 9.21 -2.93 5.50
C LEU A 115 8.73 -3.95 4.46
N MET A 116 8.38 -3.54 3.25
CA MET A 116 7.76 -4.41 2.24
C MET A 116 8.79 -5.29 1.50
N VAL A 117 8.65 -6.60 1.65
CA VAL A 117 9.48 -7.62 1.01
C VAL A 117 8.64 -8.60 0.21
N CYS A 118 9.23 -9.15 -0.85
CA CYS A 118 8.55 -10.13 -1.70
C CYS A 118 8.44 -11.48 -0.96
N ALA A 119 7.25 -12.08 -0.94
CA ALA A 119 7.02 -13.39 -0.32
C ALA A 119 7.75 -14.54 -1.05
N VAL A 120 8.05 -14.38 -2.35
CA VAL A 120 8.69 -15.42 -3.17
C VAL A 120 10.21 -15.44 -3.03
N CYS A 121 10.85 -14.26 -3.03
CA CYS A 121 12.32 -14.15 -3.11
C CYS A 121 12.95 -13.30 -2.01
N GLY A 122 12.16 -12.74 -1.08
CA GLY A 122 12.65 -11.92 0.03
C GLY A 122 13.17 -10.52 -0.35
N HIS A 123 13.30 -10.20 -1.64
CA HIS A 123 13.82 -8.89 -2.07
C HIS A 123 12.81 -7.75 -1.83
N PRO A 124 13.30 -6.51 -1.64
CA PRO A 124 12.43 -5.34 -1.45
C PRO A 124 11.44 -5.14 -2.58
N VAL A 125 10.26 -4.65 -2.21
CA VAL A 125 9.19 -4.31 -3.15
C VAL A 125 9.23 -2.81 -3.41
N ARG A 126 9.27 -2.42 -4.69
CA ARG A 126 9.42 -1.04 -5.15
C ARG A 126 8.15 -0.53 -5.82
N ARG A 127 7.90 0.76 -5.66
CA ARG A 127 6.77 1.49 -6.28
C ARG A 127 7.28 2.43 -7.36
N ARG A 128 6.62 2.44 -8.52
CA ARG A 128 6.83 3.41 -9.61
C ARG A 128 5.49 4.04 -9.99
N LEU A 129 5.47 5.36 -10.14
CA LEU A 129 4.35 6.09 -10.74
C LEU A 129 4.54 6.18 -12.26
N LYS A 130 3.50 5.84 -13.03
CA LYS A 130 3.49 6.04 -14.48
C LYS A 130 3.01 7.46 -14.81
N VAL A 131 3.34 7.95 -16.01
CA VAL A 131 2.98 9.28 -16.53
C VAL A 131 1.47 9.58 -16.47
N ASN A 132 0.62 8.56 -16.57
CA ASN A 132 -0.83 8.66 -16.44
C ASN A 132 -1.34 8.68 -14.99
N GLY A 133 -0.46 8.79 -14.00
CA GLY A 133 -0.78 8.81 -12.57
C GLY A 133 -1.02 7.44 -11.93
N SER A 134 -1.03 6.34 -12.70
CA SER A 134 -1.23 4.99 -12.13
C SER A 134 0.06 4.46 -11.50
N GLU A 135 -0.05 3.94 -10.28
CA GLU A 135 0.99 3.22 -9.57
C GLU A 135 1.30 1.83 -10.18
N ARG A 136 2.53 1.37 -9.98
CA ARG A 136 2.98 0.01 -10.27
C ARG A 136 3.94 -0.42 -9.19
N TRP A 137 3.56 -1.46 -8.47
CA TRP A 137 4.43 -2.18 -7.53
C TRP A 137 5.17 -3.29 -8.23
N PHE A 138 6.43 -3.54 -7.92
CA PHE A 138 7.22 -4.62 -8.52
C PHE A 138 8.31 -5.08 -7.55
N CYS A 139 8.71 -6.34 -7.64
CA CYS A 139 9.86 -6.84 -6.90
C CYS A 139 11.16 -6.44 -7.62
N GLU A 140 12.19 -6.10 -6.85
CA GLU A 140 13.50 -5.71 -7.38
C GLU A 140 14.23 -6.87 -8.09
N SER A 141 14.00 -8.12 -7.70
CA SER A 141 14.62 -9.31 -8.30
C SER A 141 13.91 -9.79 -9.57
N ASP A 142 12.57 -9.95 -9.53
CA ASP A 142 11.77 -10.33 -10.70
C ASP A 142 10.43 -9.55 -10.72
N PRO A 143 10.15 -8.76 -11.76
CA PRO A 143 8.89 -8.05 -11.92
C PRO A 143 7.62 -8.94 -11.92
N ASN A 144 7.75 -10.24 -12.23
CA ASN A 144 6.63 -11.19 -12.31
C ASN A 144 6.18 -11.70 -10.94
N HIS A 145 6.99 -11.54 -9.89
CA HIS A 145 6.59 -11.92 -8.53
C HIS A 145 5.42 -11.10 -7.99
N ILE A 146 5.12 -9.94 -8.59
CA ILE A 146 4.00 -9.06 -8.21
C ILE A 146 3.15 -8.78 -9.44
N ALA A 147 1.88 -9.17 -9.37
CA ALA A 147 0.91 -9.01 -10.44
C ALA A 147 0.72 -7.53 -10.80
N LEU A 148 0.43 -7.27 -12.08
CA LEU A 148 0.20 -5.93 -12.61
C LEU A 148 -1.04 -5.23 -12.01
N SER A 149 -1.93 -5.99 -11.38
CA SER A 149 -3.17 -5.52 -10.75
C SER A 149 -2.97 -4.94 -9.35
N VAL A 150 -1.79 -5.11 -8.74
CA VAL A 150 -1.53 -4.63 -7.37
C VAL A 150 -1.45 -3.10 -7.33
N THR A 151 -2.36 -2.47 -6.60
CA THR A 151 -2.46 -1.03 -6.36
C THR A 151 -2.11 -0.66 -4.92
N ASP A 152 -1.96 0.63 -4.64
CA ASP A 152 -1.73 1.10 -3.27
C ASP A 152 -2.90 0.71 -2.35
N SER A 153 -4.14 0.82 -2.84
CA SER A 153 -5.35 0.47 -2.07
C SER A 153 -5.35 -0.99 -1.65
N ILE A 154 -5.06 -1.91 -2.57
CA ILE A 154 -5.05 -3.36 -2.29
C ILE A 154 -4.01 -3.69 -1.21
N LEU A 155 -2.82 -3.08 -1.28
CA LEU A 155 -1.78 -3.31 -0.28
C LEU A 155 -2.17 -2.73 1.08
N LEU A 156 -2.70 -1.51 1.12
CA LEU A 156 -3.12 -0.89 2.37
C LEU A 156 -4.29 -1.65 3.01
N GLU A 157 -5.29 -2.06 2.23
CA GLU A 157 -6.43 -2.86 2.70
C GLU A 157 -5.98 -4.22 3.24
N SER A 158 -5.10 -4.93 2.53
CA SER A 158 -4.58 -6.23 3.01
C SER A 158 -3.69 -6.09 4.26
N ILE A 159 -2.89 -5.03 4.37
CA ILE A 159 -2.12 -4.75 5.59
C ILE A 159 -3.05 -4.38 6.75
N ALA A 160 -4.11 -3.62 6.50
CA ALA A 160 -5.11 -3.28 7.51
C ALA A 160 -5.80 -4.55 8.03
N ALA A 161 -6.17 -5.47 7.13
CA ALA A 161 -6.77 -6.75 7.50
C ALA A 161 -5.82 -7.59 8.36
N LEU A 162 -4.53 -7.66 8.01
CA LEU A 162 -3.51 -8.34 8.82
C LEU A 162 -3.31 -7.68 10.19
N GLN A 163 -3.41 -6.36 10.27
CA GLN A 163 -3.35 -5.62 11.53
C GLN A 163 -4.54 -5.90 12.43
N THR A 164 -5.75 -5.98 11.87
CA THR A 164 -6.95 -6.38 12.63
C THR A 164 -6.81 -7.81 13.15
N ALA A 165 -6.30 -8.73 12.32
CA ALA A 165 -6.04 -10.10 12.76
C ALA A 165 -5.02 -10.18 13.92
N LEU A 166 -4.00 -9.30 13.93
CA LEU A 166 -3.06 -9.15 15.04
C LEU A 166 -3.73 -8.60 16.31
N ALA A 167 -4.72 -7.71 16.16
CA ALA A 167 -5.46 -7.16 17.31
C ALA A 167 -6.45 -8.17 17.91
N GLU A 168 -7.04 -9.05 17.09
CA GLU A 168 -8.00 -10.07 17.52
C GLU A 168 -7.33 -11.27 18.20
N TYR A 169 -6.07 -11.56 17.86
CA TYR A 169 -5.27 -12.61 18.50
C TYR A 169 -3.94 -12.02 18.97
N PRO A 170 -3.89 -11.42 20.17
CA PRO A 170 -2.65 -11.33 20.90
C PRO A 170 -2.27 -12.77 21.25
N GLN A 171 -1.61 -13.48 20.31
CA GLN A 171 -0.90 -14.70 20.62
C GLN A 171 -0.11 -14.39 21.89
N THR A 172 -0.44 -15.14 22.93
CA THR A 172 0.17 -15.11 24.26
C THR A 172 1.58 -14.59 24.14
N ALA A 173 1.83 -13.41 24.69
CA ALA A 173 3.15 -12.83 24.77
C ALA A 173 4.01 -13.83 25.56
N ASP A 174 4.62 -14.76 24.84
CA ASP A 174 5.75 -15.52 25.30
C ASP A 174 6.87 -14.50 25.41
N THR A 175 6.91 -13.91 26.60
CA THR A 175 7.93 -13.03 27.14
C THR A 175 9.29 -13.74 27.30
N ASP A 176 9.50 -14.85 26.58
CA ASP A 176 10.73 -15.62 26.54
C ASP A 176 11.71 -15.11 25.47
N TYR A 177 11.25 -14.47 24.38
CA TYR A 177 12.15 -14.12 23.27
C TYR A 177 13.04 -12.89 23.53
N GLN A 178 12.72 -12.04 24.52
CA GLN A 178 13.57 -10.92 24.93
C GLN A 178 14.54 -11.29 26.08
N ARG A 179 14.45 -12.50 26.65
CA ARG A 179 15.26 -12.93 27.81
C ARG A 179 16.72 -13.22 27.45
N GLY A 180 17.05 -13.35 26.16
CA GLY A 180 18.36 -13.82 25.69
C GLY A 180 19.50 -12.79 25.60
N LYS A 181 19.33 -11.51 26.00
CA LYS A 181 20.40 -10.50 25.75
C LYS A 181 20.82 -9.58 26.89
N GLN A 182 20.22 -9.70 28.07
CA GLN A 182 20.74 -9.06 29.29
C GLN A 182 20.98 -10.10 30.38
N VAL A 183 21.91 -11.02 30.13
CA VAL A 183 22.46 -11.85 31.20
C VAL A 183 23.55 -11.01 31.88
N SER A 184 23.33 -10.65 33.14
CA SER A 184 24.37 -9.94 33.92
C SER A 184 25.58 -10.85 34.07
N ILE A 185 26.80 -10.30 34.05
CA ILE A 185 28.03 -11.08 34.25
C ILE A 185 27.95 -11.90 35.55
N GLU A 186 27.27 -11.37 36.57
CA GLU A 186 27.04 -12.07 37.83
C GLU A 186 26.15 -13.31 37.70
N THR A 187 25.10 -13.28 36.88
CA THR A 187 24.21 -14.45 36.69
C THR A 187 24.90 -15.55 35.88
N ILE A 188 25.74 -15.18 34.89
CA ILE A 188 26.61 -16.14 34.18
C ILE A 188 27.60 -16.81 35.16
N ARG A 189 28.22 -16.01 36.04
CA ARG A 189 29.19 -16.52 37.02
C ARG A 189 28.54 -17.48 38.02
N LEU A 190 27.37 -17.12 38.55
CA LEU A 190 26.61 -17.98 39.46
C LEU A 190 26.18 -19.28 38.79
N GLN A 191 25.73 -19.24 37.53
CA GLN A 191 25.37 -20.44 36.78
C GLN A 191 26.57 -21.38 36.61
N ASN A 192 27.73 -20.87 36.18
CA ASN A 192 28.93 -21.69 36.00
C ASN A 192 29.43 -22.32 37.32
N GLU A 193 29.25 -21.64 38.45
CA GLU A 193 29.62 -22.15 39.76
C GLU A 193 28.69 -23.30 40.19
N ILE A 194 27.38 -23.18 39.94
CA ILE A 194 26.42 -24.28 40.15
C ILE A 194 26.77 -25.47 39.25
N ASP A 195 27.07 -25.22 37.96
CA ASP A 195 27.42 -26.27 37.02
C ASP A 195 28.71 -27.01 37.41
N GLN A 196 29.70 -26.31 37.98
CA GLN A 196 30.90 -26.95 38.54
C GLN A 196 30.57 -27.80 39.77
N MET A 197 29.74 -27.31 40.69
CA MET A 197 29.36 -28.07 41.89
C MET A 197 28.56 -29.33 41.53
N LEU A 198 27.71 -29.27 40.50
CA LEU A 198 26.95 -30.42 40.01
C LEU A 198 27.81 -31.50 39.32
N GLN A 199 29.04 -31.17 38.92
CA GLN A 199 29.96 -32.12 38.28
C GLN A 199 30.75 -32.99 39.29
N PHE A 200 30.80 -32.63 40.57
CA PHE A 200 31.50 -33.39 41.60
C PHE A 200 30.51 -34.13 42.51
N GLU A 201 30.70 -35.45 42.70
CA GLU A 201 29.80 -36.34 43.48
C GLU A 201 29.86 -36.12 45.01
N GLU A 202 30.83 -35.36 45.54
CA GLU A 202 30.96 -35.03 46.97
C GLU A 202 30.44 -33.61 47.31
N SER A 203 29.54 -33.07 46.51
CA SER A 203 29.05 -31.70 46.70
C SER A 203 27.93 -31.62 47.73
N ASP A 204 28.07 -30.68 48.67
CA ASP A 204 27.08 -30.38 49.70
C ASP A 204 25.76 -29.89 49.08
N GLU A 205 24.71 -30.70 49.19
CA GLU A 205 23.40 -30.47 48.59
C GLU A 205 22.78 -29.14 49.06
N ASP A 206 23.02 -28.76 50.32
CA ASP A 206 22.50 -27.52 50.89
C ASP A 206 23.21 -26.30 50.32
N SER A 207 24.51 -26.43 50.01
CA SER A 207 25.30 -25.39 49.34
C SER A 207 24.82 -25.15 47.91
N ILE A 208 24.52 -26.23 47.17
CA ILE A 208 23.96 -26.15 45.80
C ILE A 208 22.58 -25.49 45.83
N LYS A 209 21.68 -25.91 46.73
CA LYS A 209 20.34 -25.31 46.86
C LYS A 209 20.42 -23.82 47.15
N THR A 210 21.33 -23.42 48.04
CA THR A 210 21.53 -22.00 48.38
C THR A 210 21.91 -21.18 47.16
N LYS A 211 22.85 -21.66 46.34
CA LYS A 211 23.27 -20.96 45.12
C LYS A 211 22.21 -20.94 44.03
N ILE A 212 21.42 -22.01 43.89
CA ILE A 212 20.27 -22.04 42.97
C ILE A 212 19.24 -20.99 43.40
N MET A 213 18.93 -20.89 44.69
CA MET A 213 18.01 -19.86 45.20
C MET A 213 18.56 -18.45 45.00
N GLU A 214 19.87 -18.23 45.19
CA GLU A 214 20.52 -16.95 44.94
C GLU A 214 20.43 -16.53 43.47
N LEU A 215 20.71 -17.46 42.55
CA LEU A 215 20.56 -17.22 41.11
C LEU A 215 19.12 -16.87 40.74
N ALA A 216 18.16 -17.64 41.25
CA ALA A 216 16.74 -17.39 41.03
C ALA A 216 16.32 -16.01 41.55
N ALA A 217 16.72 -15.64 42.77
CA ALA A 217 16.42 -14.33 43.35
C ALA A 217 16.95 -13.17 42.48
N LYS A 218 18.19 -13.29 41.98
CA LYS A 218 18.75 -12.28 41.05
C LYS A 218 18.01 -12.23 39.71
N GLN A 219 17.55 -13.36 39.20
CA GLN A 219 16.73 -13.41 37.99
C GLN A 219 15.34 -12.78 38.20
N TYR A 220 14.70 -13.04 39.35
CA TYR A 220 13.39 -12.45 39.67
C TYR A 220 13.48 -10.94 39.97
N ALA A 221 14.54 -10.45 40.60
CA ALA A 221 14.73 -9.02 40.84
C ALA A 221 14.81 -8.19 39.54
N LEU A 222 15.28 -8.78 38.45
CA LEU A 222 15.29 -8.14 37.12
C LEU A 222 13.88 -8.05 36.50
N ILE A 223 12.95 -8.90 36.94
CA ILE A 223 11.56 -8.93 36.47
C ILE A 223 10.72 -7.87 37.20
N ASP A 224 10.94 -7.69 38.50
CA ASP A 224 10.15 -6.75 39.32
C ASP A 224 10.38 -5.27 38.93
N GLY A 225 11.61 -4.89 38.55
CA GLY A 225 11.94 -3.53 38.11
C GLY A 225 11.35 -3.11 36.75
N ALA A 226 10.79 -4.05 35.97
CA ALA A 226 10.21 -3.78 34.66
C ALA A 226 8.67 -3.59 34.70
N ASN A 227 8.01 -4.05 35.77
CA ASN A 227 6.54 -4.11 35.84
C ASN A 227 5.87 -2.83 36.40
N GLU A 228 6.62 -1.88 36.97
CA GLU A 228 6.04 -0.64 37.51
C GLU A 228 5.62 0.40 36.44
N ASN A 229 6.00 0.24 35.16
CA ASN A 229 5.80 1.28 34.14
C ASN A 229 4.86 0.93 32.98
N GLN A 230 4.03 -0.12 33.05
CA GLN A 230 3.25 -0.53 31.88
C GLN A 230 1.83 -1.05 32.16
N LEU A 231 1.06 -0.34 32.98
CA LEU A 231 -0.40 -0.50 33.02
C LEU A 231 -1.11 0.87 33.18
N GLU A 232 -0.82 1.82 32.30
CA GLU A 232 -1.79 2.87 31.98
C GLU A 232 -2.43 2.56 30.63
N GLY A 233 -3.71 2.21 30.69
CA GLY A 233 -4.51 1.79 29.55
C GLY A 233 -4.52 2.84 28.44
N LYS A 234 -4.34 2.37 27.21
CA LYS A 234 -4.81 3.09 26.02
C LYS A 234 -5.84 2.26 25.31
N GLU A 235 -7.08 2.68 25.57
CA GLU A 235 -8.24 2.66 24.70
C GLU A 235 -8.00 1.99 23.34
N THR A 236 -8.70 0.89 23.12
CA THR A 236 -8.93 0.31 21.80
C THR A 236 -9.64 1.35 20.93
N PRO A 237 -9.03 1.86 19.84
CA PRO A 237 -9.76 2.67 18.89
C PRO A 237 -10.53 1.72 17.99
N THR A 238 -11.84 1.64 18.25
CA THR A 238 -12.83 1.11 17.33
C THR A 238 -12.77 1.93 16.04
N GLY A 239 -12.10 1.40 15.02
CA GLY A 239 -12.01 2.02 13.71
C GLY A 239 -11.06 1.26 12.82
N THR A 240 -11.51 0.93 11.61
CA THR A 240 -10.79 0.31 10.49
C THR A 240 -9.66 1.21 9.94
N SER A 241 -8.85 1.78 10.83
CA SER A 241 -7.80 2.75 10.57
C SER A 241 -6.45 2.08 10.82
N LEU A 242 -5.62 1.97 9.78
CA LEU A 242 -4.24 1.52 9.89
C LEU A 242 -3.50 2.26 11.00
N ASN A 243 -3.14 1.55 12.07
CA ASN A 243 -2.33 2.12 13.15
C ASN A 243 -0.86 2.00 12.77
N MET A 244 -0.37 3.06 12.11
CA MET A 244 0.98 3.16 11.56
C MET A 244 2.10 3.12 12.60
N THR A 245 1.84 3.61 13.81
CA THR A 245 2.84 3.58 14.89
C THR A 245 3.05 2.15 15.38
N LEU A 246 1.97 1.37 15.50
CA LEU A 246 2.07 -0.03 15.89
C LEU A 246 2.82 -0.83 14.82
N LEU A 247 2.48 -0.65 13.54
CA LEU A 247 3.14 -1.36 12.44
C LEU A 247 4.63 -1.05 12.36
N THR A 248 5.03 0.22 12.40
CA THR A 248 6.45 0.60 12.30
C THR A 248 7.28 0.18 13.53
N GLN A 249 6.66 0.03 14.70
CA GLN A 249 7.33 -0.39 15.93
C GLN A 249 7.38 -1.91 16.11
N ALA A 250 6.32 -2.64 15.74
CA ALA A 250 6.19 -4.07 16.01
C ALA A 250 6.58 -4.96 14.82
N VAL A 251 6.40 -4.49 13.58
CA VAL A 251 6.63 -5.29 12.37
C VAL A 251 8.07 -5.10 11.88
N SER A 252 8.78 -6.21 11.66
CA SER A 252 10.10 -6.25 11.05
C SER A 252 10.03 -6.28 9.52
N ALA A 253 9.08 -7.02 8.95
CA ALA A 253 8.86 -7.09 7.51
C ALA A 253 7.41 -7.45 7.14
N ILE A 254 6.95 -6.97 6.00
CA ILE A 254 5.62 -7.24 5.43
C ILE A 254 5.82 -8.06 4.14
N ARG A 255 5.34 -9.30 4.12
CA ARG A 255 5.44 -10.19 2.96
C ARG A 255 4.35 -9.90 1.95
N ILE A 256 4.75 -9.43 0.77
CA ILE A 256 3.86 -9.16 -0.37
C ILE A 256 3.89 -10.35 -1.32
N GLY A 257 2.73 -10.99 -1.48
CA GLY A 257 2.52 -12.06 -2.46
C GLY A 257 2.28 -11.51 -3.87
N GLN A 258 1.79 -12.37 -4.77
CA GLN A 258 1.52 -11.96 -6.15
C GLN A 258 0.40 -10.92 -6.25
N THR A 259 -0.63 -11.00 -5.42
CA THR A 259 -1.84 -10.17 -5.54
C THR A 259 -2.11 -9.25 -4.35
N LYS A 260 -1.65 -9.61 -3.14
CA LYS A 260 -1.89 -8.86 -1.90
C LYS A 260 -0.78 -9.08 -0.86
N ALA A 261 -0.79 -8.31 0.22
CA ALA A 261 0.02 -8.64 1.40
C ALA A 261 -0.48 -9.96 2.01
N MET A 262 0.44 -10.88 2.30
CA MET A 262 0.12 -12.22 2.80
C MET A 262 0.42 -12.40 4.28
N ALA A 263 1.48 -11.75 4.76
CA ALA A 263 1.91 -11.93 6.13
C ALA A 263 2.63 -10.71 6.71
N LEU A 264 2.51 -10.54 8.03
CA LEU A 264 3.33 -9.65 8.84
C LEU A 264 4.35 -10.48 9.62
N ILE A 265 5.62 -10.09 9.56
CA ILE A 265 6.67 -10.64 10.40
C ILE A 265 6.92 -9.63 11.51
N LEU A 266 6.72 -10.04 12.76
CA LEU A 266 6.97 -9.22 13.93
C LEU A 266 8.47 -9.22 14.30
N LYS A 267 8.90 -8.30 15.16
CA LYS A 267 10.30 -8.21 15.64
C LYS A 267 10.71 -9.37 16.55
N ASP A 268 9.74 -10.05 17.15
CA ASP A 268 9.91 -11.28 17.93
C ASP A 268 10.06 -12.53 17.02
N GLY A 269 9.92 -12.39 15.70
CA GLY A 269 10.00 -13.49 14.73
C GLY A 269 8.66 -14.18 14.44
N THR A 270 7.57 -13.77 15.09
CA THR A 270 6.23 -14.32 14.85
C THR A 270 5.73 -13.94 13.46
N ILE A 271 5.20 -14.92 12.72
CA ILE A 271 4.61 -14.71 11.39
C ILE A 271 3.08 -14.77 11.52
N ILE A 272 2.42 -13.68 11.17
CA ILE A 272 0.97 -13.60 11.10
C ILE A 272 0.56 -13.68 9.64
N GLU A 273 -0.07 -14.79 9.28
CA GLU A 273 -0.61 -15.01 7.95
C GLU A 273 -2.13 -14.84 7.97
N GLU A 274 -2.70 -14.33 6.88
CA GLU A 274 -4.13 -14.31 6.66
C GLU A 274 -4.61 -15.76 6.44
N ARG A 275 -4.96 -16.47 7.53
CA ARG A 275 -5.53 -17.82 7.43
C ARG A 275 -6.77 -17.75 6.56
N SER A 276 -6.71 -18.42 5.41
CA SER A 276 -7.89 -18.73 4.62
C SER A 276 -8.83 -19.51 5.53
N VAL A 277 -10.00 -18.94 5.81
CA VAL A 277 -11.13 -19.69 6.34
C VAL A 277 -11.48 -20.73 5.27
N GLN A 278 -10.90 -21.93 5.38
CA GLN A 278 -11.38 -23.10 4.66
C GLN A 278 -12.55 -23.65 5.48
N ALA A 279 -13.75 -23.44 4.96
CA ALA A 279 -14.92 -24.27 5.24
C ALA A 279 -15.09 -25.25 4.07
#